data_AF-A0AB38U5S7-F1
#
_entry.id   AF-A0AB38U5S7-F1
#
_cell.length_a   1.000
_cell.length_b   1.000
_cell.length_c   1.000
_cell.angle_alpha   90.00
_cell.angle_beta   90.00
_cell.angle_gamma   90.00
#
_symmetry.space_group_name_H-M   'P 1'
#
loop_
_entity.id
_entity.type
_entity.pdbx_description
1 polymer ?
#
loop_
_entity_poly.entity_id
_entity_poly.type
_entity_poly.pdbx_seq_one_letter_code
_entity_poly.pdbx_strand_id
1 'polypeptide(L)'
;MATKLELVEAAYGEIALAGYVFDLTPEEKQTALMRLERMAAFFDAKGIRIGYNLLGRSADLNDDAGIPMWAEQPFYTILARRLASTIGKQLHPETISASEDGWRTLCMVTSQEIPQMQMPRHMPIGTGNRRNVKNQTFFAPVDRLQTTGDAFLEPSGDPWPDSN
;
A
#
# COMPACT_ATOMS: atom_id res chain seq x y z
N MET A 1 -5.33 -11.12 13.34
CA MET A 1 -4.36 -10.55 12.39
C MET A 1 -3.41 -11.68 12.03
N ALA A 2 -2.97 -11.74 10.77
CA ALA A 2 -2.17 -12.86 10.29
C ALA A 2 -0.74 -12.79 10.83
N THR A 3 -0.18 -13.93 11.23
CA THR A 3 1.22 -14.01 11.65
C THR A 3 2.17 -14.04 10.44
N LYS A 4 3.43 -13.66 10.64
CA LYS A 4 4.45 -13.76 9.57
C LYS A 4 4.68 -15.21 9.15
N LEU A 5 4.57 -16.16 10.08
CA LEU A 5 4.59 -17.60 9.82
C LEU A 5 3.51 -18.00 8.81
N GLU A 6 2.26 -17.65 9.09
CA GLU A 6 1.11 -18.00 8.23
C GLU A 6 1.29 -17.51 6.80
N LEU A 7 1.80 -16.29 6.62
CA LEU A 7 2.08 -15.73 5.29
C LEU A 7 3.18 -16.49 4.54
N VAL A 8 4.23 -16.91 5.25
CA VAL A 8 5.31 -17.70 4.67
C VAL A 8 4.79 -19.10 4.29
N GLU A 9 4.05 -19.75 5.17
CA GLU A 9 3.48 -21.08 4.91
C GLU A 9 2.47 -21.07 3.76
N ALA A 10 1.59 -20.05 3.71
CA ALA A 10 0.67 -19.84 2.60
C ALA A 10 1.41 -19.65 1.27
N ALA A 11 2.49 -18.87 1.26
CA ALA A 11 3.29 -18.66 0.06
C ALA A 11 3.99 -19.93 -0.44
N TYR A 12 4.48 -20.77 0.47
CA TYR A 12 5.03 -22.08 0.08
C TYR A 12 3.93 -23.05 -0.37
N GLY A 13 2.72 -22.95 0.19
CA GLY A 13 1.53 -23.66 -0.28
C GLY A 13 1.20 -23.35 -1.74
N GLU A 14 1.30 -22.09 -2.15
CA GLU A 14 1.10 -21.66 -3.54
C GLU A 14 2.17 -22.19 -4.52
N ILE A 15 3.41 -22.38 -4.04
CA ILE A 15 4.52 -22.91 -4.88
C ILE A 15 4.43 -24.43 -5.03
N ALA A 16 3.96 -25.12 -4.00
CA ALA A 16 3.93 -26.57 -3.98
C ALA A 16 2.59 -27.10 -4.51
N LEU A 17 2.62 -27.80 -5.65
CA LEU A 17 1.60 -28.80 -5.97
C LEU A 17 1.60 -29.86 -4.84
N ALA A 18 0.71 -29.67 -3.86
CA ALA A 18 0.30 -30.62 -2.83
C ALA A 18 1.44 -31.45 -2.17
N GLY A 19 1.99 -30.99 -1.04
CA GLY A 19 2.61 -31.94 -0.08
C GLY A 19 3.74 -31.47 0.84
N TYR A 20 4.41 -30.35 0.58
CA TYR A 20 5.69 -30.04 1.25
C TYR A 20 5.65 -28.98 2.36
N VAL A 21 4.48 -28.50 2.80
CA VAL A 21 4.40 -27.52 3.91
C VAL A 21 5.05 -28.09 5.19
N PHE A 22 5.02 -29.42 5.36
CA PHE A 22 5.58 -30.11 6.53
C PHE A 22 7.09 -30.43 6.46
N ASP A 23 7.72 -30.33 5.28
CA ASP A 23 9.14 -30.65 5.08
C ASP A 23 10.01 -29.38 4.96
N LEU A 24 9.43 -28.21 5.26
CA LEU A 24 10.14 -26.95 5.12
C LEU A 24 11.15 -26.79 6.27
N THR A 25 12.43 -26.67 5.92
CA THR A 25 13.49 -26.51 6.91
C THR A 25 13.37 -25.17 7.64
N PRO A 26 13.79 -25.07 8.91
CA PRO A 26 13.78 -23.79 9.64
C PRO A 26 14.58 -22.69 8.93
N GLU A 27 15.68 -23.04 8.25
CA GLU A 27 16.49 -22.07 7.50
C GLU A 27 15.76 -21.52 6.26
N GLU A 28 14.98 -22.35 5.57
CA GLU A 28 14.13 -21.90 4.46
C GLU A 28 13.05 -20.93 4.94
N LYS A 29 12.39 -21.24 6.07
CA LYS A 29 11.40 -20.34 6.67
C LYS A 29 12.02 -18.99 7.05
N GLN A 30 13.20 -18.98 7.68
CA GLN A 30 13.92 -17.74 7.99
C GLN A 30 14.33 -16.97 6.73
N THR A 31 14.79 -17.66 5.69
CA THR A 31 15.16 -17.03 4.42
C THR A 31 13.94 -16.40 3.73
N ALA A 32 12.79 -17.07 3.77
CA ALA A 32 11.54 -16.55 3.25
C ALA A 32 11.06 -15.33 4.06
N LEU A 33 11.13 -15.38 5.39
CA LEU A 33 10.81 -14.26 6.26
C LEU A 33 11.68 -13.03 5.96
N MET A 34 13.00 -13.20 5.80
CA MET A 34 13.89 -12.10 5.43
C MET A 34 13.55 -11.49 4.06
N ARG A 35 12.98 -12.28 3.15
CA ARG A 35 12.50 -11.78 1.85
C ARG A 35 11.16 -11.10 1.95
N LEU A 36 10.29 -11.58 2.84
CA LEU A 36 9.03 -10.93 3.19
C LEU A 36 9.31 -9.52 3.74
N GLU A 37 10.21 -9.38 4.70
CA GLU A 37 10.63 -8.09 5.26
C GLU A 37 11.18 -7.14 4.18
N ARG A 38 12.07 -7.63 3.32
CA ARG A 38 12.59 -6.83 2.19
C ARG A 38 11.50 -6.46 1.17
N MET A 39 10.51 -7.33 0.98
CA MET A 39 9.36 -7.05 0.12
C MET A 39 8.49 -5.95 0.72
N ALA A 40 8.17 -6.03 2.01
CA ALA A 40 7.40 -5.02 2.71
C ALA A 40 8.13 -3.66 2.72
N ALA A 41 9.44 -3.64 2.99
CA ALA A 41 10.26 -2.44 2.90
C ALA A 41 10.25 -1.82 1.48
N PHE A 42 10.25 -2.66 0.45
CA PHE A 42 10.16 -2.19 -0.95
C PHE A 42 8.78 -1.59 -1.27
N PHE A 43 7.70 -2.10 -0.67
CA PHE A 43 6.37 -1.52 -0.83
C PHE A 43 6.26 -0.16 -0.16
N ASP A 44 6.78 -0.02 1.06
CA ASP A 44 6.84 1.27 1.75
C ASP A 44 7.66 2.30 0.96
N ALA A 45 8.81 1.90 0.39
CA ALA A 45 9.61 2.77 -0.48
C ALA A 45 8.88 3.22 -1.75
N LYS A 46 7.87 2.45 -2.21
CA LYS A 46 7.00 2.81 -3.34
C LYS A 46 5.79 3.67 -2.93
N GLY A 47 5.66 3.99 -1.65
CA GLY A 47 4.51 4.70 -1.10
C GLY A 47 3.29 3.81 -0.84
N ILE A 48 3.44 2.48 -0.92
CA ILE A 48 2.36 1.53 -0.63
C ILE A 48 2.38 1.21 0.88
N ARG A 49 1.65 1.99 1.66
CA ARG A 49 1.56 1.89 3.12
C ARG A 49 0.30 1.12 3.54
N ILE A 50 0.51 -0.11 4.01
CA ILE A 50 -0.57 -1.07 4.32
C ILE A 50 -0.60 -1.41 5.82
N GLY A 51 0.25 -0.79 6.65
CA GLY A 51 0.35 -1.05 8.08
C GLY A 51 1.19 -2.28 8.47
N TYR A 52 2.00 -2.82 7.55
CA TYR A 52 2.89 -3.94 7.85
C TYR A 52 3.92 -3.61 8.96
N ASN A 53 4.07 -4.49 9.96
CA ASN A 53 5.02 -4.31 11.05
C ASN A 53 6.46 -4.69 10.64
N LEU A 54 7.21 -3.70 10.17
CA LEU A 54 8.59 -3.87 9.71
C LEU A 54 9.56 -3.99 10.90
N LEU A 55 10.23 -5.13 11.01
CA LEU A 55 11.22 -5.41 12.07
C LEU A 55 12.60 -5.74 11.49
N GLY A 56 12.71 -5.91 10.17
CA GLY A 56 13.97 -6.13 9.47
C GLY A 56 14.67 -7.40 9.95
N ARG A 57 15.90 -7.26 10.45
CA ARG A 57 16.71 -8.41 10.91
C ARG A 57 16.23 -8.99 12.24
N SER A 58 15.46 -8.23 13.02
CA SER A 58 14.93 -8.64 14.32
C SER A 58 13.56 -9.31 14.22
N ALA A 59 13.04 -9.49 13.01
CA ALA A 59 11.76 -10.15 12.77
C ALA A 59 11.83 -11.65 13.12
N ASP A 60 10.83 -12.13 13.85
CA ASP A 60 10.58 -13.54 14.12
C ASP A 60 9.33 -14.03 13.35
N LEU A 61 9.23 -15.35 13.17
CA LEU A 61 8.11 -15.97 12.47
C LEU A 61 6.79 -15.82 13.24
N ASN A 62 6.86 -15.79 14.57
CA ASN A 62 5.67 -15.69 15.43
C ASN A 62 5.16 -14.25 15.57
N ASP A 63 5.88 -13.27 15.02
CA ASP A 63 5.46 -11.87 15.09
C ASP A 63 4.19 -11.66 14.26
N ASP A 64 3.34 -10.74 14.72
CA ASP A 64 2.19 -10.26 13.96
C ASP A 64 2.67 -9.45 12.74
N ALA A 65 2.05 -9.71 11.58
CA ALA A 65 2.34 -8.97 10.35
C ALA A 65 1.71 -7.57 10.36
N GLY A 66 0.64 -7.35 11.13
CA GLY A 66 -0.05 -6.06 11.22
C GLY A 66 -0.83 -5.65 9.96
N ILE A 67 -0.96 -6.54 8.97
CA ILE A 67 -1.66 -6.27 7.72
C ILE A 67 -3.17 -6.47 7.86
N PRO A 68 -3.98 -5.68 7.12
CA PRO A 68 -5.42 -5.90 7.04
C PRO A 68 -5.74 -7.15 6.22
N MET A 69 -6.88 -7.78 6.51
CA MET A 69 -7.31 -9.06 5.90
C MET A 69 -7.35 -9.01 4.35
N TRP A 70 -7.77 -7.90 3.77
CA TRP A 70 -7.82 -7.75 2.30
C TRP A 70 -6.42 -7.75 1.65
N ALA A 71 -5.37 -7.43 2.41
CA ALA A 71 -3.99 -7.41 1.94
C ALA A 71 -3.25 -8.75 2.16
N GLU A 72 -3.86 -9.71 2.85
CA GLU A 72 -3.23 -11.00 3.15
C GLU A 72 -2.94 -11.80 1.87
N GLN A 73 -3.95 -11.97 1.02
CA GLN A 73 -3.83 -12.64 -0.28
C GLN A 73 -2.77 -12.06 -1.21
N PRO A 74 -2.74 -10.75 -1.49
CA PRO A 74 -1.68 -10.19 -2.32
C PRO A 74 -0.29 -10.38 -1.73
N PHE A 75 -0.13 -10.35 -0.40
CA PHE A 75 1.17 -10.54 0.23
C PHE A 75 1.76 -11.93 -0.03
N TYR A 76 1.02 -13.00 0.29
CA TYR A 76 1.58 -14.35 0.14
C TYR A 76 1.73 -14.77 -1.34
N THR A 77 0.85 -14.32 -2.24
CA THR A 77 0.96 -14.63 -3.68
C THR A 77 2.15 -13.93 -4.35
N ILE A 78 2.41 -12.65 -4.01
CA ILE A 78 3.60 -11.93 -4.51
C ILE A 78 4.88 -12.54 -3.92
N LEU A 79 4.84 -12.94 -2.64
CA LEU A 79 5.95 -13.63 -2.00
C LEU A 79 6.25 -14.97 -2.70
N ALA A 80 5.21 -15.77 -2.97
CA ALA A 80 5.31 -17.04 -3.67
C ALA A 80 6.02 -16.88 -5.03
N ARG A 81 5.62 -15.88 -5.82
CA ARG A 81 6.28 -15.54 -7.10
C ARG A 81 7.77 -15.24 -6.94
N ARG A 82 8.16 -14.50 -5.89
CA ARG A 82 9.57 -14.17 -5.61
C ARG A 82 10.38 -15.39 -5.17
N LEU A 83 9.80 -16.26 -4.34
CA LEU A 83 10.45 -17.49 -3.89
C LEU A 83 10.60 -18.51 -5.01
N ALA A 84 9.55 -18.70 -5.83
CA ALA A 84 9.53 -19.60 -6.98
C ALA A 84 10.73 -19.34 -7.92
N SER A 85 10.98 -18.07 -8.23
CA SER A 85 12.12 -17.65 -9.07
C SER A 85 13.48 -18.08 -8.51
N THR A 86 13.63 -18.19 -7.19
CA THR A 86 14.92 -18.54 -6.57
C THR A 86 15.09 -20.02 -6.31
N ILE A 87 13.98 -20.74 -6.16
CA ILE A 87 13.97 -22.20 -6.04
C ILE A 87 14.06 -22.85 -7.44
N GLY A 88 13.75 -22.09 -8.50
CA GLY A 88 13.75 -22.58 -9.88
C GLY A 88 12.51 -23.40 -10.23
N LYS A 89 11.45 -23.31 -9.41
CA LYS A 89 10.15 -23.98 -9.65
C LYS A 89 9.21 -23.04 -10.39
N GLN A 90 8.39 -23.61 -11.28
CA GLN A 90 7.33 -22.86 -11.95
C GLN A 90 6.14 -22.70 -11.01
N LEU A 91 5.57 -21.49 -10.98
CA LEU A 91 4.36 -21.18 -10.23
C LEU A 91 3.13 -21.49 -11.10
N HIS A 92 2.01 -21.86 -10.49
CA HIS A 92 0.76 -22.08 -11.22
C HIS A 92 0.31 -20.78 -11.93
N PRO A 93 -0.19 -20.84 -13.18
CA PRO A 93 -0.60 -19.65 -13.92
C PRO A 93 -1.67 -18.83 -13.21
N GLU A 94 -2.62 -19.48 -12.52
CA GLU A 94 -3.68 -18.78 -11.78
C GLU A 94 -3.11 -17.98 -10.59
N THR A 95 -2.11 -18.51 -9.89
CA THR A 95 -1.43 -17.76 -8.81
C THR A 95 -0.66 -16.57 -9.36
N ILE A 96 -0.09 -16.67 -10.57
CA ILE A 96 0.55 -15.51 -11.23
C ILE A 96 -0.49 -14.42 -11.52
N SER A 97 -1.65 -14.77 -12.08
CA SER A 97 -2.74 -13.80 -12.28
C SER A 97 -3.23 -13.21 -10.96
N ALA A 98 -3.44 -14.04 -9.93
CA ALA A 98 -3.87 -13.59 -8.61
C ALA A 98 -2.86 -12.65 -7.96
N SER A 99 -1.55 -12.89 -8.17
CA SER A 99 -0.48 -12.01 -7.71
C SER A 99 -0.53 -10.64 -8.40
N GLU A 100 -0.83 -10.60 -9.70
CA GLU A 100 -0.96 -9.36 -10.44
C GLU A 100 -2.22 -8.57 -10.07
N ASP A 101 -3.36 -9.26 -9.92
CA ASP A 101 -4.62 -8.65 -9.49
C ASP A 101 -4.53 -8.14 -8.06
N GLY A 102 -3.88 -8.91 -7.19
CA GLY A 102 -3.55 -8.51 -5.84
C GLY A 102 -2.67 -7.26 -5.80
N TRP A 103 -1.62 -7.20 -6.61
CA TRP A 103 -0.77 -6.02 -6.73
C TRP A 103 -1.53 -4.78 -7.21
N ARG A 104 -2.40 -4.93 -8.22
CA ARG A 104 -3.28 -3.85 -8.70
C ARG A 104 -4.19 -3.36 -7.58
N THR A 105 -4.77 -4.27 -6.80
CA THR A 105 -5.62 -3.95 -5.65
C THR A 105 -4.87 -3.18 -4.58
N LEU A 106 -3.65 -3.60 -4.20
CA LEU A 106 -2.81 -2.86 -3.25
C LEU A 106 -2.53 -1.42 -3.73
N CYS A 107 -2.19 -1.27 -5.01
CA CYS A 107 -1.98 0.04 -5.62
C CYS A 107 -3.25 0.89 -5.57
N MET A 108 -4.39 0.36 -6.01
CA MET A 108 -5.65 1.08 -6.08
C MET A 108 -6.15 1.54 -4.71
N VAL A 109 -6.00 0.69 -3.68
CA VAL A 109 -6.43 1.03 -2.32
C VAL A 109 -5.50 2.08 -1.69
N THR A 110 -4.20 1.98 -1.95
CA THR A 110 -3.25 2.94 -1.39
C THR A 110 -3.25 4.27 -2.14
N SER A 111 -3.56 4.28 -3.44
CA SER A 111 -3.62 5.48 -4.28
C SER A 111 -4.99 6.18 -4.25
N GLN A 112 -5.82 5.96 -3.24
CA GLN A 112 -7.20 6.52 -3.20
C GLN A 112 -7.25 8.03 -3.01
N GLU A 113 -6.13 8.69 -2.79
CA GLU A 113 -6.08 10.14 -2.78
C GLU A 113 -6.04 10.69 -4.20
N ILE A 114 -7.22 10.93 -4.77
CA ILE A 114 -7.34 11.82 -5.94
C ILE A 114 -7.19 13.24 -5.38
N PRO A 115 -6.07 13.94 -5.61
CA PRO A 115 -5.91 15.30 -5.11
C PRO A 115 -6.99 16.17 -5.76
N GLN A 116 -7.94 16.65 -4.96
CA GLN A 116 -8.89 17.64 -5.43
C GLN A 116 -8.12 18.95 -5.64
N MET A 117 -7.99 19.36 -6.91
CA MET A 117 -7.37 20.65 -7.22
C MET A 117 -8.37 21.77 -6.96
N GLN A 118 -7.90 22.82 -6.31
CA GLN A 118 -8.69 24.04 -6.20
C GLN A 118 -8.87 24.67 -7.57
N MET A 119 -10.05 25.23 -7.78
CA MET A 119 -10.32 26.04 -8.97
C MET A 119 -9.35 27.23 -8.98
N PRO A 120 -8.70 27.52 -10.13
CA PRO A 120 -7.78 28.64 -10.22
C PRO A 120 -8.45 29.99 -9.93
N ARG A 121 -7.71 30.93 -9.36
CA ARG A 121 -8.19 32.28 -8.97
C ARG A 121 -8.74 33.13 -10.13
N HIS A 122 -8.47 32.73 -11.36
CA HIS A 122 -8.92 33.41 -12.59
C HIS A 122 -10.14 32.72 -13.22
N MET A 123 -10.63 31.63 -12.64
CA MET A 123 -11.84 30.95 -13.11
C MET A 123 -13.10 31.71 -12.63
N PRO A 124 -13.95 32.20 -13.54
CA PRO A 124 -15.16 32.91 -13.16
C PRO A 124 -16.18 31.96 -12.52
N ILE A 125 -16.88 32.41 -11.47
CA ILE A 125 -17.85 31.59 -10.72
C ILE A 125 -19.10 31.26 -11.54
N GLY A 126 -19.40 32.07 -12.55
CA GLY A 126 -20.59 31.95 -13.39
C GLY A 126 -21.86 32.45 -12.71
N THR A 127 -22.81 32.93 -13.50
CA THR A 127 -24.07 33.54 -13.02
C THR A 127 -25.10 32.52 -12.50
N GLY A 128 -24.84 31.22 -12.70
CA GLY A 128 -25.66 30.12 -12.18
C GLY A 128 -25.44 29.81 -10.70
N ASN A 129 -24.34 30.28 -10.10
CA ASN A 129 -24.08 30.08 -8.68
C ASN A 129 -24.71 31.25 -7.88
N ARG A 130 -25.68 30.96 -7.01
CA ARG A 130 -26.46 32.00 -6.28
C ARG A 130 -26.07 32.17 -4.81
N ARG A 131 -25.19 31.32 -4.29
CA ARG A 131 -24.80 31.30 -2.87
C ARG A 131 -23.41 31.94 -2.74
N ASN A 132 -23.30 33.04 -1.99
CA ASN A 132 -22.06 33.80 -1.73
C ASN A 132 -21.42 34.56 -2.91
N VAL A 133 -22.19 34.94 -3.94
CA VAL A 133 -21.64 35.50 -5.21
C VAL A 133 -21.87 37.01 -5.36
N LYS A 134 -22.37 37.71 -4.34
CA LYS A 134 -22.66 39.16 -4.44
C LYS A 134 -21.39 40.02 -4.64
N ASN A 135 -20.27 39.61 -4.05
CA ASN A 135 -19.03 40.38 -4.05
C ASN A 135 -17.83 39.61 -4.65
N GLN A 136 -18.05 38.41 -5.21
CA GLN A 136 -16.99 37.55 -5.74
C GLN A 136 -17.29 37.18 -7.20
N THR A 137 -16.43 37.61 -8.12
CA THR A 137 -16.52 37.30 -9.55
C THR A 137 -15.78 36.01 -9.93
N PHE A 138 -14.71 35.70 -9.21
CA PHE A 138 -13.84 34.54 -9.41
C PHE A 138 -13.75 33.68 -8.16
N PHE A 139 -13.43 32.39 -8.33
CA PHE A 139 -13.24 31.47 -7.19
C PHE A 139 -12.11 31.97 -6.29
N ALA A 140 -12.40 32.08 -4.99
CA ALA A 140 -11.40 32.37 -3.97
C ALA A 140 -10.64 31.07 -3.63
N PRO A 141 -9.30 31.13 -3.44
CA PRO A 141 -8.57 29.99 -2.92
C PRO A 141 -9.05 29.70 -1.50
N VAL A 142 -9.18 28.43 -1.14
CA VAL A 142 -9.51 28.02 0.23
C VAL A 142 -8.21 27.63 0.90
N ASP A 143 -7.89 28.15 2.08
CA ASP A 143 -6.56 27.90 2.68
C ASP A 143 -6.30 26.42 3.06
N ARG A 144 -7.34 25.57 3.07
CA ARG A 144 -7.24 24.16 3.48
C ARG A 144 -7.88 23.23 2.46
N LEU A 145 -7.06 22.41 1.80
CA LEU A 145 -7.52 21.21 1.10
C LEU A 145 -7.64 20.08 2.11
N GLN A 146 -8.86 19.57 2.33
CA GLN A 146 -9.01 18.28 3.00
C GLN A 146 -8.72 17.17 1.98
N THR A 147 -7.58 16.48 2.13
CA THR A 147 -7.44 15.13 1.58
C THR A 147 -8.17 14.19 2.55
N THR A 148 -8.89 13.21 2.02
CA THR A 148 -9.91 12.46 2.78
C THR A 148 -9.33 11.48 3.83
N GLY A 149 -8.01 11.26 3.89
CA GLY A 149 -7.41 10.23 4.76
C GLY A 149 -6.30 10.70 5.72
N ASP A 150 -5.46 11.65 5.34
CA ASP A 150 -4.29 12.06 6.13
C ASP A 150 -4.51 13.33 6.97
N ALA A 151 -3.69 13.47 8.03
CA ALA A 151 -3.62 14.69 8.85
C ALA A 151 -3.42 15.93 7.97
N PHE A 152 -3.85 17.10 8.46
CA PHE A 152 -3.74 18.36 7.73
C PHE A 152 -2.37 18.50 7.07
N LEU A 153 -2.33 18.62 5.75
CA LEU A 153 -1.15 19.09 5.03
C LEU A 153 -0.90 20.51 5.51
N GLU A 154 0.03 20.66 6.46
CA GLU A 154 0.58 21.97 6.79
C GLU A 154 1.16 22.54 5.48
N PRO A 155 0.85 23.80 5.13
CA PRO A 155 1.45 24.41 3.97
C PRO A 155 2.97 24.41 4.18
N SER A 156 3.66 23.54 3.43
CA SER A 156 5.11 23.62 3.32
C SER A 156 5.44 24.95 2.65
N GLY A 157 5.70 25.96 3.49
CA GLY A 157 5.90 27.34 3.08
C GLY A 157 4.85 28.24 3.69
N ASP A 158 5.18 28.78 4.85
CA ASP A 158 4.66 30.06 5.30
C ASP A 158 4.90 31.07 4.16
N PRO A 159 3.87 31.57 3.43
CA PRO A 159 4.16 32.24 2.18
C PRO A 159 4.85 33.58 2.43
N TRP A 160 4.39 34.42 3.36
CA TRP A 160 4.92 35.79 3.59
C TRP A 160 4.49 36.36 4.96
N PRO A 161 5.29 37.25 5.60
CA PRO A 161 5.08 37.75 6.96
C PRO A 161 3.94 38.78 7.15
N ASP A 162 3.06 38.97 6.17
CA ASP A 162 2.13 40.10 6.10
C ASP A 162 0.66 39.70 5.78
N SER A 163 0.26 38.46 6.08
CA SER A 163 -1.16 38.08 6.11
C SER A 163 -1.80 38.42 7.46
N ASN A 164 -2.62 39.47 7.44
CA ASN A 164 -3.56 39.86 8.50
C ASN A 164 -4.93 39.20 8.26
#